data_AF-A0A1I3AU13-F1
#
_entry.id   AF-A0A1I3AU13-F1
#
_cell.length_a   1.000
_cell.length_b   1.000
_cell.length_c   1.000
_cell.angle_alpha   90.00
_cell.angle_beta   90.00
_cell.angle_gamma   90.00
#
_symmetry.space_group_name_H-M   'P 1'
#
loop_
_entity.id
_entity.type
_entity.pdbx_description
1 polymer ?
#
loop_
_entity_poly.entity_id
_entity_poly.type
_entity_poly.pdbx_seq_one_letter_code
_entity_poly.pdbx_strand_id
1 'polypeptide(L)'
;MALLMNSYYFLLNGIWLQKIVDLYLKITTSARNGVFVGFIFIGIGVCLAKYKEKLQEKRGQIVCLIVMIVSYIILIGEVIFIRGKKTADDHSLLLSFLLLIPSMVWVMLCFNVHIKREYAILCRNLSAGIYYLHRGMLSIITLFSLVWGIKVNSLVSFVIVIIISSLLCLSVYKLKKEPFYRLLK
;
A
#
# COMPACT_ATOMS: atom_id res chain seq x y z
N MET A 1 -12.37 6.08 14.13
CA MET A 1 -13.50 6.15 13.18
C MET A 1 -13.15 5.58 11.81
N ALA A 2 -12.17 6.11 11.08
CA ALA A 2 -11.81 5.63 9.72
C ALA A 2 -11.64 4.10 9.59
N LEU A 3 -11.03 3.46 10.59
CA LEU A 3 -10.80 2.02 10.62
C LEU A 3 -12.09 1.21 10.86
N LEU A 4 -12.91 1.65 11.82
CA LEU A 4 -14.23 1.09 12.15
C LEU A 4 -15.25 1.28 11.02
N MET A 5 -15.10 2.35 10.24
CA MET A 5 -16.03 2.72 9.16
C MET A 5 -15.62 2.15 7.80
N ASN A 6 -14.52 1.37 7.74
CA ASN A 6 -14.03 0.72 6.52
C ASN A 6 -14.06 -0.82 6.71
N SER A 7 -12.91 -1.45 6.94
CA SER A 7 -12.77 -2.91 7.03
C SER A 7 -13.50 -3.55 8.22
N TYR A 8 -13.87 -2.76 9.23
CA TYR A 8 -14.48 -3.22 10.47
C TYR A 8 -15.95 -2.82 10.64
N TYR A 9 -16.60 -2.34 9.57
CA TYR A 9 -17.99 -1.89 9.60
C TYR A 9 -18.96 -2.98 10.10
N PHE A 10 -18.65 -4.27 9.86
CA PHE A 10 -19.45 -5.38 10.38
C PHE A 10 -19.60 -5.38 11.91
N LEU A 11 -18.66 -4.81 12.67
CA LEU A 11 -18.74 -4.69 14.13
C LEU A 11 -19.82 -3.70 14.59
N LEU A 12 -20.28 -2.83 13.68
CA LEU A 12 -21.30 -1.83 13.96
C LEU A 12 -22.72 -2.34 13.64
N ASN A 13 -22.85 -3.48 12.96
CA ASN A 13 -24.14 -4.01 12.54
C ASN A 13 -25.08 -4.23 13.74
N GLY A 14 -26.23 -3.56 13.73
CA GLY A 14 -27.29 -3.72 14.74
C GLY A 14 -27.16 -2.82 15.96
N ILE A 15 -26.14 -1.96 16.03
CA ILE A 15 -25.96 -1.00 17.14
C ILE A 15 -26.35 0.41 16.67
N TRP A 16 -26.85 1.25 17.58
CA TRP A 16 -27.20 2.65 17.28
C TRP A 16 -26.05 3.46 16.64
N LEU A 17 -24.80 3.09 16.96
CA LEU A 17 -23.59 3.70 16.40
C LEU A 17 -23.50 3.56 14.87
N GLN A 18 -24.16 2.55 14.27
CA GLN A 18 -24.27 2.37 12.82
C GLN A 18 -24.93 3.57 12.15
N LYS A 19 -26.03 4.10 12.72
CA LYS A 19 -26.78 5.24 12.14
C LYS A 19 -25.94 6.51 12.08
N ILE A 20 -25.11 6.75 13.09
CA ILE A 20 -24.18 7.89 13.14
C ILE A 20 -23.09 7.73 12.08
N VAL A 21 -22.56 6.52 11.95
CA VAL A 21 -21.52 6.21 10.95
C VAL A 21 -22.05 6.34 9.53
N ASP A 22 -23.27 5.87 9.25
CA ASP A 22 -23.90 5.98 7.95
C ASP A 22 -24.18 7.44 7.58
N LEU A 23 -24.60 8.26 8.55
CA LEU A 23 -24.78 9.70 8.34
C LEU A 23 -23.45 10.40 8.01
N TYR A 24 -22.37 10.04 8.71
CA TYR A 24 -21.04 10.55 8.43
C TYR A 24 -20.55 10.12 7.04
N LEU A 25 -20.69 8.86 6.65
CA LEU A 25 -20.32 8.36 5.31
C LEU A 25 -21.16 8.98 4.18
N LYS A 26 -22.39 9.43 4.45
CA LYS A 26 -23.18 10.22 3.48
C LYS A 26 -22.63 11.62 3.25
N ILE A 27 -22.05 12.24 4.28
CA ILE A 27 -21.50 13.61 4.21
C ILE A 27 -20.07 13.58 3.68
N THR A 28 -19.27 12.61 4.14
CA THR A 28 -17.87 12.46 3.72
C THR A 28 -17.76 11.36 2.67
N THR A 29 -17.32 11.72 1.46
CA THR A 29 -17.13 10.78 0.34
C THR A 29 -16.18 9.63 0.68
N SER A 30 -15.35 9.78 1.72
CA SER A 30 -14.58 8.69 2.27
C SER A 30 -14.24 8.90 3.75
N ALA A 31 -14.34 7.82 4.53
CA ALA A 31 -13.79 7.77 5.88
C ALA A 31 -12.25 7.91 5.92
N ARG A 32 -11.58 7.83 4.76
CA ARG A 32 -10.12 8.01 4.56
C ARG A 32 -9.64 9.42 4.94
N ASN A 33 -10.50 10.43 4.87
CA ASN A 33 -10.17 11.81 5.26
C ASN A 33 -10.24 12.03 6.78
N GLY A 34 -10.42 10.97 7.57
CA GLY A 34 -10.39 11.06 9.01
C GLY A 34 -9.04 11.55 9.52
N VAL A 35 -9.07 12.73 10.12
CA VAL A 35 -8.00 13.47 10.82
C VAL A 35 -7.15 12.62 11.80
N PHE A 36 -7.56 11.40 12.15
CA PHE A 36 -7.02 10.64 13.28
C PHE A 36 -5.87 9.69 12.98
N VAL A 37 -5.83 9.01 11.83
CA VAL A 37 -4.78 8.00 11.55
C VAL A 37 -3.46 8.69 11.18
N GLY A 38 -3.54 9.83 10.47
CA GLY A 38 -2.37 10.63 10.11
C GLY A 38 -1.61 11.14 11.34
N PHE A 39 -2.30 11.67 12.35
CA PHE A 39 -1.65 12.16 13.57
C PHE A 39 -0.94 11.07 14.36
N ILE A 40 -1.48 9.85 14.38
CA ILE A 40 -0.81 8.70 15.00
C ILE A 40 0.51 8.42 14.28
N PHE A 41 0.51 8.39 12.94
CA PHE A 41 1.74 8.19 12.18
C PHE A 41 2.74 9.35 12.34
N ILE A 42 2.28 10.59 12.45
CA ILE A 42 3.15 11.75 12.74
C ILE A 42 3.81 11.57 14.11
N GLY A 43 3.05 11.26 15.15
CA GLY A 43 3.59 11.04 16.50
C GLY A 43 4.61 9.90 16.55
N ILE A 44 4.32 8.80 15.86
CA ILE A 44 5.25 7.67 15.75
C ILE A 44 6.51 8.07 14.97
N GLY A 45 6.37 8.84 13.89
CA GLY A 45 7.50 9.37 13.12
C GLY A 45 8.43 10.27 13.96
N VAL A 46 7.86 11.15 14.78
CA VAL A 46 8.62 11.99 15.73
C VAL A 46 9.37 11.14 16.76
N CYS A 47 8.71 10.09 17.29
CA CYS A 47 9.35 9.16 18.23
C CYS A 47 10.53 8.41 17.58
N LEU A 48 10.33 7.88 16.36
CA LEU A 48 11.38 7.21 15.60
C LEU A 48 12.57 8.14 15.31
N ALA A 49 12.31 9.40 14.99
CA ALA A 49 13.35 10.40 14.77
C ALA A 49 14.12 10.72 16.06
N LYS A 50 13.41 10.90 17.19
CA LYS A 50 14.01 11.23 18.49
C LYS A 50 14.90 10.13 19.04
N TYR A 51 14.51 8.87 18.87
CA TYR A 51 15.25 7.72 19.42
C TYR A 51 16.12 6.99 18.39
N LYS A 52 16.33 7.59 17.21
CA LYS A 52 17.01 6.96 16.06
C LYS A 52 18.30 6.23 16.42
N GLU A 53 19.21 6.88 17.16
CA GLU A 53 20.52 6.30 17.50
C GLU A 53 20.40 5.03 18.35
N LYS A 54 19.55 5.07 19.39
CA LYS A 54 19.26 3.91 20.25
C LYS A 54 18.55 2.78 19.49
N LEU A 55 17.71 3.15 18.53
CA LEU A 55 16.97 2.22 17.68
C LEU A 55 17.87 1.54 16.63
N GLN A 56 19.04 2.11 16.32
CA GLN A 56 20.02 1.54 15.39
C GLN A 56 20.98 0.54 16.05
N GLU A 57 20.94 0.38 17.38
CA GLU A 57 21.70 -0.66 18.09
C GLU A 57 21.28 -2.07 17.62
N LYS A 58 22.23 -3.03 17.60
CA LYS A 58 21.97 -4.41 17.14
C LYS A 58 20.74 -5.06 17.79
N ARG A 59 20.51 -4.80 19.09
CA ARG A 59 19.32 -5.29 19.80
C ARG A 59 18.03 -4.65 19.27
N GLY A 60 18.05 -3.33 19.02
CA GLY A 60 16.93 -2.60 18.42
C GLY A 60 16.59 -3.09 17.01
N GLN A 61 17.60 -3.41 16.21
CA GLN A 61 17.41 -3.97 14.85
C GLN A 61 16.70 -5.33 14.86
N ILE A 62 17.12 -6.23 15.75
CA ILE A 62 16.48 -7.56 15.89
C ILE A 62 15.03 -7.42 16.36
N VAL A 63 14.80 -6.60 17.38
CA VAL A 63 13.44 -6.32 17.89
C VAL A 63 12.57 -5.75 16.77
N CYS A 64 13.09 -4.80 15.99
CA CYS A 64 12.37 -4.20 14.88
C CYS A 64 11.95 -5.23 13.81
N LEU A 65 12.87 -6.11 13.40
CA LEU A 65 12.57 -7.19 12.45
C LEU A 65 11.51 -8.15 12.98
N ILE A 66 11.61 -8.55 14.26
CA ILE A 66 10.62 -9.42 14.90
C ILE A 66 9.26 -8.73 14.90
N VAL A 67 9.19 -7.46 15.32
CA VAL A 67 7.94 -6.69 15.33
C VAL A 67 7.35 -6.60 13.92
N MET A 68 8.16 -6.37 12.89
CA MET A 68 7.69 -6.32 11.50
C MET A 68 7.10 -7.67 11.04
N ILE A 69 7.79 -8.77 11.31
CA ILE A 69 7.33 -10.12 10.96
C ILE A 69 6.02 -10.45 11.68
N VAL A 70 5.95 -10.19 12.99
CA VAL A 70 4.73 -10.41 13.79
C VAL A 70 3.59 -9.54 13.27
N SER A 71 3.85 -8.26 12.97
CA SER A 71 2.85 -7.34 12.39
C SER A 71 2.30 -7.87 11.06
N TYR A 72 3.16 -8.48 10.24
CA TYR A 72 2.77 -9.06 8.97
C TYR A 72 1.93 -10.33 9.14
N ILE A 73 2.25 -11.19 10.10
CA ILE A 73 1.43 -12.35 10.46
C ILE A 73 0.04 -11.90 10.95
N ILE A 74 0.00 -10.87 11.81
CA ILE A 74 -1.26 -10.27 12.27
C ILE A 74 -2.07 -9.74 11.10
N LEU A 75 -1.44 -9.06 10.14
CA LEU A 75 -2.09 -8.58 8.92
C LEU A 75 -2.74 -9.73 8.14
N ILE A 76 -2.03 -10.85 7.93
CA ILE A 76 -2.59 -12.02 7.25
C ILE A 76 -3.80 -12.57 8.00
N GLY A 77 -3.67 -12.73 9.32
CA GLY A 77 -4.78 -13.19 10.17
C GLY A 77 -5.99 -12.26 10.11
N GLU A 78 -5.75 -10.95 10.12
CA GLU A 78 -6.78 -9.91 10.00
C GLU A 78 -7.50 -9.99 8.64
N VAL A 79 -6.76 -10.14 7.54
CA VAL A 79 -7.33 -10.30 6.20
C VAL A 79 -8.19 -11.56 6.11
N ILE A 80 -7.72 -12.69 6.64
CA ILE A 80 -8.49 -13.94 6.67
C ILE A 80 -9.78 -13.76 7.49
N PHE A 81 -9.69 -13.08 8.64
CA PHE A 81 -10.83 -12.86 9.54
C PHE A 81 -11.89 -11.90 8.97
N ILE A 82 -11.47 -10.92 8.17
CA ILE A 82 -12.37 -9.94 7.54
C ILE A 82 -12.97 -10.48 6.24
N ARG A 83 -12.32 -11.48 5.62
CA ARG A 83 -12.79 -12.11 4.38
C ARG A 83 -14.22 -12.64 4.56
N GLY A 84 -15.15 -12.16 3.72
CA GLY A 84 -16.55 -12.57 3.72
C GLY A 84 -17.46 -11.79 4.67
N LYS A 85 -16.96 -10.81 5.41
CA LYS A 85 -17.77 -9.93 6.27
C LYS A 85 -18.22 -8.67 5.53
N LYS A 86 -19.38 -8.13 5.92
CA LYS A 86 -19.90 -6.86 5.37
C LYS A 86 -18.97 -5.70 5.71
N THR A 87 -18.50 -5.01 4.69
CA THR A 87 -17.71 -3.79 4.80
C THR A 87 -18.41 -2.65 4.07
N ALA A 88 -18.12 -1.42 4.46
CA ALA A 88 -18.73 -0.22 3.86
C ALA A 88 -17.91 0.36 2.70
N ASP A 89 -16.65 -0.06 2.51
CA ASP A 89 -15.69 0.46 1.52
C ASP A 89 -14.68 -0.65 1.13
N ASP A 90 -13.72 -0.35 0.23
CA ASP A 90 -12.76 -1.25 -0.45
C ASP A 90 -11.74 -2.03 0.44
N HIS A 91 -12.04 -2.36 1.70
CA HIS A 91 -11.11 -3.02 2.63
C HIS A 91 -9.74 -2.31 2.75
N SER A 92 -9.74 -0.98 2.66
CA SER A 92 -8.50 -0.22 2.41
C SER A 92 -7.70 0.14 3.65
N LEU A 93 -8.24 -0.11 4.85
CA LEU A 93 -7.60 0.26 6.12
C LEU A 93 -7.71 -0.89 7.12
N LEU A 94 -6.57 -1.46 7.49
CA LEU A 94 -6.45 -2.56 8.44
C LEU A 94 -5.75 -2.07 9.71
N LEU A 95 -6.15 -2.61 10.87
CA LEU A 95 -5.63 -2.23 12.18
C LEU A 95 -4.14 -2.55 12.27
N SER A 96 -3.74 -3.69 11.71
CA SER A 96 -2.34 -4.10 11.59
C SER A 96 -1.45 -3.07 10.88
N PHE A 97 -2.00 -2.19 10.02
CA PHE A 97 -1.22 -1.13 9.38
C PHE A 97 -0.65 -0.11 10.40
N LEU A 98 -1.31 0.09 11.54
CA LEU A 98 -0.79 0.95 12.61
C LEU A 98 0.52 0.43 13.20
N LEU A 99 0.73 -0.89 13.18
CA LEU A 99 1.94 -1.54 13.69
C LEU A 99 2.95 -1.80 12.56
N LEU A 100 2.46 -2.28 11.41
CA LEU A 100 3.28 -2.66 10.28
C LEU A 100 4.01 -1.46 9.66
N ILE A 101 3.30 -0.37 9.36
CA ILE A 101 3.90 0.79 8.66
C ILE A 101 5.07 1.39 9.46
N PRO A 102 4.94 1.66 10.77
CA PRO A 102 6.07 2.14 11.57
C PRO A 102 7.23 1.16 11.65
N SER A 103 6.93 -0.14 11.77
CA SER A 103 7.98 -1.16 11.81
C SER A 103 8.77 -1.21 10.49
N MET A 104 8.10 -1.06 9.34
CA MET A 104 8.78 -0.98 8.04
C MET A 104 9.67 0.27 7.96
N VAL A 105 9.18 1.43 8.39
CA VAL A 105 9.99 2.67 8.42
C VAL A 105 11.19 2.52 9.33
N TRP A 106 11.02 1.89 10.51
CA TRP A 106 12.13 1.64 11.43
C TRP A 106 13.16 0.68 10.82
N VAL A 107 12.73 -0.42 10.18
CA VAL A 107 13.63 -1.31 9.42
C VAL A 107 14.42 -0.49 8.39
N MET A 108 13.77 0.37 7.60
CA MET A 108 14.45 1.22 6.62
C MET A 108 15.46 2.19 7.26
N LEU A 109 15.23 2.68 8.48
CA LEU A 109 16.17 3.53 9.21
C LEU A 109 17.37 2.75 9.77
N CYS A 110 17.19 1.48 10.10
CA CYS A 110 18.25 0.60 10.60
C CYS A 110 19.17 0.11 9.47
N PHE A 111 18.59 -0.24 8.32
CA PHE A 111 19.35 -0.72 7.16
C PHE A 111 19.77 0.46 6.29
N ASN A 112 20.96 1.01 6.57
CA ASN A 112 21.56 2.01 5.70
C ASN A 112 22.06 1.35 4.40
N VAL A 113 21.15 1.12 3.45
CA VAL A 113 21.48 0.55 2.14
C VAL A 113 22.19 1.62 1.32
N HIS A 114 23.49 1.47 1.15
CA HIS A 114 24.31 2.35 0.32
C HIS A 114 24.05 2.03 -1.16
N ILE A 115 22.93 2.48 -1.70
CA ILE A 115 22.59 2.35 -3.12
C ILE A 115 23.25 3.51 -3.88
N LYS A 116 24.01 3.21 -4.93
CA LYS A 116 24.55 4.27 -5.81
C LYS A 116 23.38 5.09 -6.37
N ARG A 117 23.55 6.41 -6.44
CA ARG A 117 22.51 7.36 -6.86
C ARG A 117 21.84 6.98 -8.19
N GLU A 118 22.61 6.47 -9.16
CA GLU A 118 22.10 6.04 -10.47
C GLU A 118 21.08 4.90 -10.36
N TYR A 119 21.37 3.87 -9.55
CA TYR A 119 20.45 2.76 -9.32
C TYR A 119 19.23 3.19 -8.51
N ALA A 120 19.39 4.12 -7.56
CA ALA A 120 18.26 4.67 -6.81
C ALA A 120 17.27 5.41 -7.74
N ILE A 121 17.79 6.21 -8.68
CA ILE A 121 16.97 6.91 -9.69
C ILE A 121 16.28 5.89 -10.62
N LEU A 122 17.01 4.87 -11.07
CA LEU A 122 16.44 3.81 -11.91
C LEU A 122 15.30 3.08 -11.19
N CYS A 123 15.53 2.59 -9.97
CA CYS A 123 14.50 1.89 -9.18
C CYS A 123 13.27 2.78 -8.95
N ARG A 124 13.47 4.07 -8.66
CA ARG A 124 12.36 5.03 -8.49
C ARG A 124 11.54 5.17 -9.77
N ASN A 125 12.21 5.33 -10.92
CA ASN A 125 11.53 5.50 -12.20
C ASN A 125 10.81 4.22 -12.63
N LEU A 126 11.40 3.05 -12.39
CA LEU A 126 10.76 1.75 -12.65
C LEU A 126 9.53 1.55 -11.76
N SER A 127 9.64 1.83 -10.46
CA SER A 127 8.53 1.70 -9.52
C SER A 127 7.36 2.62 -9.90
N ALA A 128 7.64 3.90 -10.20
CA ALA A 128 6.61 4.84 -10.65
C ALA A 128 6.01 4.43 -12.00
N GLY A 129 6.83 4.00 -12.96
CA GLY A 129 6.37 3.56 -14.28
C GLY A 129 5.44 2.35 -14.19
N ILE A 130 5.80 1.33 -13.41
CA ILE A 130 4.95 0.15 -13.16
C ILE A 130 3.65 0.59 -12.48
N TYR A 131 3.72 1.49 -11.49
CA TYR A 131 2.53 2.01 -10.81
C TYR A 131 1.58 2.75 -11.76
N TYR A 132 2.07 3.51 -12.74
CA TYR A 132 1.15 4.15 -13.69
C TYR A 132 0.62 3.18 -14.75
N LEU A 133 1.44 2.24 -15.21
CA LEU A 133 1.07 1.32 -16.28
C LEU A 133 0.15 0.18 -15.83
N HIS A 134 0.27 -0.31 -14.59
CA HIS A 134 -0.42 -1.55 -14.19
C HIS A 134 -1.94 -1.47 -14.34
N ARG A 135 -2.59 -0.32 -14.05
CA ARG A 135 -4.04 -0.15 -14.23
C ARG A 135 -4.45 -0.17 -15.70
N GLY A 136 -3.67 0.47 -16.57
CA GLY A 136 -3.91 0.43 -18.02
C GLY A 136 -3.74 -0.99 -18.57
N MET A 137 -2.68 -1.67 -18.16
CA MET A 137 -2.42 -3.06 -18.54
C MET A 137 -3.50 -4.03 -18.05
N LEU A 138 -3.96 -3.88 -16.81
CA LEU A 138 -5.11 -4.65 -16.29
C LEU A 138 -6.34 -4.42 -17.15
N SER A 139 -6.64 -3.19 -17.53
CA SER A 139 -7.80 -2.85 -18.37
C SER A 139 -7.70 -3.54 -19.74
N ILE A 140 -6.53 -3.52 -20.37
CA ILE A 140 -6.26 -4.21 -21.64
C ILE A 140 -6.48 -5.72 -21.49
N ILE A 141 -5.90 -6.36 -20.47
CA ILE A 141 -6.08 -7.80 -20.24
C ILE A 141 -7.55 -8.15 -20.00
N THR A 142 -8.29 -7.28 -19.32
CA THR A 142 -9.72 -7.50 -19.05
C THR A 142 -10.53 -7.43 -20.35
N LEU A 143 -10.22 -6.48 -21.24
CA LEU A 143 -10.85 -6.39 -22.57
C LEU A 143 -10.51 -7.60 -23.45
N PHE A 144 -9.25 -8.02 -23.48
CA PHE A 144 -8.83 -9.23 -24.21
C PHE A 144 -9.53 -10.49 -23.70
N SER A 145 -9.63 -10.65 -22.38
CA SER A 145 -10.35 -11.75 -21.74
C SER A 145 -11.82 -11.78 -22.13
N LEU A 146 -12.45 -10.61 -22.27
CA LEU A 146 -13.85 -10.45 -22.67
C LEU A 146 -14.08 -10.76 -24.15
N VAL A 147 -13.17 -10.34 -25.04
CA VAL A 147 -13.25 -10.58 -26.50
C VAL A 147 -12.99 -12.05 -26.85
N TRP A 148 -11.99 -12.68 -26.23
CA TRP A 148 -11.64 -14.09 -26.50
C TRP A 148 -12.39 -15.10 -25.63
N GLY A 149 -13.19 -14.65 -24.66
CA GLY A 149 -13.94 -15.53 -23.76
C GLY A 149 -13.08 -16.36 -22.79
N ILE A 150 -11.78 -16.06 -22.68
CA ILE A 150 -10.84 -16.79 -21.84
C ILE A 150 -10.87 -16.18 -20.43
N LYS A 151 -11.30 -16.95 -19.42
CA LYS A 151 -11.19 -16.53 -18.02
C LYS A 151 -9.74 -16.61 -17.56
N VAL A 152 -9.09 -15.45 -17.41
CA VAL A 152 -7.73 -15.36 -16.86
C VAL A 152 -7.80 -15.31 -15.35
N ASN A 153 -7.05 -16.16 -14.66
CA ASN A 153 -6.96 -16.16 -13.20
C ASN A 153 -6.24 -14.88 -12.71
N SER A 154 -6.66 -14.29 -11.59
CA SER A 154 -6.10 -13.04 -11.07
C SER A 154 -4.59 -13.10 -10.82
N LEU A 155 -4.07 -14.26 -10.42
CA LEU A 155 -2.63 -14.48 -10.23
C LEU A 155 -1.88 -14.42 -11.57
N VAL A 156 -2.44 -15.02 -12.61
CA VAL A 156 -1.88 -15.00 -13.96
C VAL A 156 -1.91 -13.57 -14.52
N SER A 157 -3.01 -12.85 -14.36
CA SER A 157 -3.10 -11.43 -14.75
C SER A 157 -2.05 -10.58 -14.03
N PHE A 158 -1.86 -10.80 -12.73
CA PHE A 158 -0.84 -10.08 -11.94
C PHE A 158 0.57 -10.32 -12.47
N VAL A 159 0.95 -11.58 -12.71
CA VAL A 159 2.28 -11.94 -13.25
C VAL A 159 2.49 -11.33 -14.63
N ILE A 160 1.50 -11.43 -15.52
CA ILE A 160 1.58 -10.84 -16.87
C ILE A 160 1.76 -9.32 -16.80
N VAL A 161 0.96 -8.64 -15.97
CA VAL A 161 1.03 -7.17 -15.82
C VAL A 161 2.40 -6.73 -15.31
N ILE A 162 2.97 -7.42 -14.32
CA ILE A 162 4.30 -7.08 -13.80
C ILE A 162 5.37 -7.27 -14.87
N ILE A 163 5.35 -8.39 -15.59
CA ILE A 163 6.36 -8.69 -16.62
C ILE A 163 6.27 -7.64 -17.73
N ILE A 164 5.08 -7.39 -18.28
CA ILE A 164 4.91 -6.44 -19.39
C ILE A 164 5.24 -5.01 -18.94
N SER A 165 4.75 -4.58 -17.77
CA SER A 165 5.03 -3.23 -17.27
C SER A 165 6.52 -3.02 -16.99
N SER A 166 7.22 -4.04 -16.49
CA SER A 166 8.66 -3.98 -16.23
C SER A 166 9.45 -3.93 -17.55
N LEU A 167 9.09 -4.76 -18.54
CA LEU A 167 9.72 -4.76 -19.85
C LEU A 167 9.53 -3.43 -20.58
N LEU A 168 8.32 -2.86 -20.57
CA LEU A 168 8.03 -1.56 -21.14
C LEU A 168 8.84 -0.45 -20.46
N CYS A 169 8.85 -0.42 -19.12
CA CYS A 169 9.63 0.57 -18.37
C CYS A 169 11.13 0.47 -18.65
N LEU A 170 11.68 -0.75 -18.69
CA LEU A 170 13.10 -0.98 -19.03
C LEU A 170 13.41 -0.59 -20.47
N SER A 171 12.50 -0.84 -21.41
CA SER A 171 12.65 -0.47 -22.82
C SER A 171 12.66 1.03 -23.00
N VAL A 172 11.68 1.74 -22.40
CA VAL A 172 11.62 3.21 -22.40
C VAL A 172 12.88 3.81 -21.77
N TYR A 173 13.36 3.22 -20.66
CA TYR A 173 14.57 3.67 -19.99
C TYR A 173 15.83 3.49 -20.86
N LYS A 174 15.99 2.33 -21.52
CA LYS A 174 17.10 2.06 -22.45
C LYS A 174 17.05 2.96 -23.68
N LEU A 175 15.85 3.27 -24.17
CA LEU A 175 15.67 4.07 -25.38
C LEU A 175 16.10 5.52 -25.20
N LYS A 176 16.16 6.05 -23.96
CA LYS A 176 16.71 7.36 -23.57
C LYS A 176 16.41 8.53 -24.54
N LYS A 177 15.34 8.44 -25.34
CA LYS A 177 14.77 9.57 -26.06
C LYS A 177 14.16 10.44 -24.97
N GLU A 178 14.49 11.72 -25.04
CA GLU A 178 14.15 12.70 -24.03
C GLU A 178 12.72 12.52 -23.49
N PRO A 179 12.51 12.74 -22.17
CA PRO A 179 11.22 12.56 -21.55
C PRO A 179 10.13 13.27 -22.37
N PHE A 180 9.07 12.53 -22.72
CA PHE A 180 7.87 12.98 -23.45
C PHE A 180 7.25 14.29 -22.90
N TYR A 181 7.62 14.68 -21.68
CA TYR A 181 7.31 15.95 -21.03
C TYR A 181 7.83 17.19 -21.78
N ARG A 182 8.79 17.07 -22.71
CA ARG A 182 9.19 18.19 -23.60
C ARG A 182 8.24 18.43 -24.78
N LEU A 183 7.38 17.47 -25.12
CA LEU A 183 6.34 17.62 -26.17
C LEU A 183 5.07 18.31 -25.64
N LEU A 184 4.97 18.54 -24.33
CA LEU A 184 3.86 19.22 -23.65
C LEU A 184 4.23 20.66 -23.25
N LYS A 185 5.21 21.26 -23.92
CA LYS A 185 5.61 22.66 -23.71
C LYS A 185 5.25 23.50 -24.92
#